data_AF-A0A2V1K713-F1
#
_entry.id   AF-A0A2V1K713-F1
#
_cell.length_a   1.000
_cell.length_b   1.000
_cell.length_c   1.000
_cell.angle_alpha   90.00
_cell.angle_beta   90.00
_cell.angle_gamma   90.00
#
_symmetry.space_group_name_H-M   'P 1'
#
loop_
_entity.id
_entity.type
_entity.pdbx_description
1 polymer ?
#
loop_
_entity_poly.entity_id
_entity_poly.type
_entity_poly.pdbx_seq_one_letter_code
_entity_poly.pdbx_strand_id
1 'polypeptide(L)'
;MTRPEDYAKLGIKEGMVEPWEDGRRDTPTPGHNEVWYFDGTMEDGTKTVVGFRPVDPATAGDGTDSPNLNVNITTPDGQKFVSMLRVPAEESSVGTDQCDVQFGPHYATGDLKNYDVHVEPVEGVGVDLHYEALVDPYRAGGTSHMALGDNDEYYYTDQSIPRCRVTGSGAASTPPTTPW
;
A
#
# COMPACT_ATOMS: atom_id res chain seq x y z
N MET A 1 -0.16 -2.42 23.77
CA MET A 1 0.74 -3.57 23.55
C MET A 1 2.15 -3.04 23.34
N THR A 2 2.93 -2.84 24.40
CA THR A 2 4.28 -2.22 24.36
C THR A 2 5.24 -2.77 25.40
N ARG A 3 4.88 -3.85 26.09
CA ARG A 3 5.78 -4.52 27.04
C ARG A 3 6.75 -5.42 26.26
N PRO A 4 7.94 -5.75 26.79
CA PRO A 4 8.89 -6.64 26.11
C PRO A 4 8.29 -7.95 25.59
N GLU A 5 7.36 -8.55 26.34
CA GLU A 5 6.63 -9.75 25.93
C GLU A 5 5.72 -9.56 24.72
N ASP A 6 5.21 -8.33 24.50
CA ASP A 6 4.35 -8.02 23.37
C ASP A 6 5.18 -8.02 22.07
N TYR A 7 6.40 -7.46 22.09
CA TYR A 7 7.33 -7.51 20.95
C TYR A 7 7.74 -8.95 20.59
N ALA A 8 8.06 -9.76 21.59
CA ALA A 8 8.40 -11.17 21.39
C ALA A 8 7.23 -11.97 20.81
N LYS A 9 5.99 -11.72 21.26
CA LYS A 9 4.78 -12.36 20.72
C LYS A 9 4.55 -11.99 19.25
N LEU A 10 4.82 -10.74 18.90
CA LEU A 10 4.64 -10.21 17.54
C LEU A 10 5.82 -10.52 16.62
N GLY A 11 6.93 -11.04 17.15
CA GLY A 11 8.14 -11.34 16.38
C GLY A 11 8.91 -10.11 15.90
N ILE A 12 8.66 -8.93 16.48
CA ILE A 12 9.27 -7.66 16.07
C ILE A 12 10.31 -7.17 17.09
N LYS A 13 11.28 -6.38 16.63
CA LYS A 13 12.28 -5.74 17.50
C LYS A 13 11.80 -4.41 18.04
N GLU A 14 12.04 -4.17 19.32
CA GLU A 14 11.76 -2.87 19.94
C GLU A 14 12.66 -1.78 19.33
N GLY A 15 12.06 -0.65 18.95
CA GLY A 15 12.78 0.52 18.46
C GLY A 15 13.36 0.42 17.04
N MET A 16 13.10 -0.68 16.31
CA MET A 16 13.60 -0.86 14.95
C MET A 16 12.54 -1.56 14.09
N VAL A 17 12.22 -0.98 12.94
CA VAL A 17 11.46 -1.64 11.87
C VAL A 17 12.44 -2.38 10.97
N GLU A 18 12.16 -3.64 10.69
CA GLU A 18 12.96 -4.50 9.84
C GLU A 18 12.30 -4.63 8.45
N PRO A 19 13.09 -4.83 7.36
CA PRO A 19 12.56 -4.89 6.01
C PRO A 19 11.38 -5.87 5.83
N TRP A 20 11.44 -7.04 6.47
CA TRP A 20 10.40 -8.06 6.36
C TRP A 20 9.02 -7.58 6.84
N GLU A 21 8.95 -6.56 7.69
CA GLU A 21 7.68 -6.00 8.16
C GLU A 21 6.91 -5.23 7.10
N ASP A 22 7.59 -4.87 6.01
CA ASP A 22 7.01 -4.25 4.82
C ASP A 22 6.74 -5.29 3.71
N GLY A 23 7.04 -6.56 3.97
CA GLY A 23 6.55 -7.69 3.18
C GLY A 23 5.15 -8.12 3.62
N ARG A 24 4.60 -9.14 2.96
CA ARG A 24 3.27 -9.67 3.27
C ARG A 24 3.22 -10.24 4.69
N ARG A 25 2.37 -9.66 5.55
CA ARG A 25 2.21 -10.11 6.95
C ARG A 25 0.93 -10.90 7.18
N ASP A 26 -0.04 -10.83 6.28
CA ASP A 26 -1.34 -11.49 6.46
C ASP A 26 -1.70 -12.49 5.34
N THR A 27 -2.69 -13.34 5.65
CA THR A 27 -3.23 -14.38 4.77
C THR A 27 -4.60 -13.97 4.22
N PRO A 28 -5.13 -14.63 3.18
CA PRO A 28 -6.49 -14.36 2.70
C PRO A 28 -7.57 -14.96 3.61
N THR A 29 -7.30 -15.13 4.91
CA THR A 29 -8.28 -15.66 5.85
C THR A 29 -9.52 -14.75 5.84
N PRO A 30 -10.75 -15.30 5.87
CA PRO A 30 -11.96 -14.49 5.78
C PRO A 30 -11.98 -13.31 6.78
N GLY A 31 -12.17 -12.11 6.26
CA GLY A 31 -12.21 -10.86 7.03
C GLY A 31 -10.86 -10.18 7.28
N HIS A 32 -9.75 -10.79 6.85
CA HIS A 32 -8.43 -10.16 6.91
C HIS A 32 -8.23 -9.20 5.72
N ASN A 33 -7.42 -8.16 5.92
CA ASN A 33 -7.11 -7.18 4.89
C ASN A 33 -5.74 -6.55 5.14
N GLU A 34 -4.99 -6.33 4.07
CA GLU A 34 -3.65 -5.75 4.08
C GLU A 34 -3.51 -4.78 2.91
N VAL A 35 -2.78 -3.68 3.09
CA VAL A 35 -2.59 -2.65 2.05
C VAL A 35 -1.17 -2.07 2.11
N TRP A 36 -0.54 -1.98 0.94
CA TRP A 36 0.60 -1.08 0.73
C TRP A 36 0.05 0.22 0.17
N TYR A 37 0.19 1.29 0.95
CA TYR A 37 -0.40 2.59 0.66
C TYR A 37 0.68 3.64 0.46
N PHE A 38 0.61 4.35 -0.67
CA PHE A 38 1.54 5.41 -1.02
C PHE A 38 0.76 6.66 -1.40
N ASP A 39 1.03 7.77 -0.74
CA ASP A 39 0.50 9.06 -1.12
C ASP A 39 1.58 10.14 -1.18
N GLY A 40 1.33 11.14 -2.01
CA GLY A 40 2.28 12.21 -2.26
C GLY A 40 1.61 13.47 -2.77
N THR A 41 2.25 14.60 -2.51
CA THR A 41 1.98 15.86 -3.22
C THR A 41 3.24 16.24 -3.98
N MET A 42 3.13 16.31 -5.31
CA MET A 42 4.19 16.66 -6.23
C MET A 42 4.47 18.18 -6.18
N GLU A 43 5.59 18.61 -6.77
CA GLU A 43 6.01 20.04 -6.76
C GLU A 43 5.00 20.97 -7.42
N ASP A 44 4.29 20.50 -8.44
CA ASP A 44 3.25 21.27 -9.15
C ASP A 44 1.91 21.34 -8.39
N GLY A 45 1.80 20.66 -7.24
CA GLY A 45 0.59 20.57 -6.42
C GLY A 45 -0.30 19.36 -6.72
N THR A 46 0.04 18.54 -7.72
CA THR A 46 -0.65 17.29 -8.03
C THR A 46 -0.57 16.34 -6.83
N LYS A 47 -1.69 15.68 -6.50
CA LYS A 47 -1.77 14.71 -5.41
C LYS A 47 -1.98 13.32 -5.97
N THR A 48 -1.21 12.35 -5.49
CA THR A 48 -1.32 10.95 -5.88
C THR A 48 -1.64 10.10 -4.66
N VAL A 49 -2.49 9.09 -4.85
CA VAL A 49 -2.74 8.02 -3.87
C VAL A 49 -2.74 6.71 -4.61
N VAL A 50 -1.92 5.76 -4.19
CA VAL A 50 -1.84 4.40 -4.72
C VAL A 50 -2.03 3.42 -3.59
N GLY A 51 -2.83 2.38 -3.81
CA GLY A 51 -3.02 1.31 -2.82
C GLY A 51 -3.00 -0.04 -3.50
N PHE A 52 -2.13 -0.95 -3.07
CA PHE A 52 -2.10 -2.36 -3.49
C PHE A 52 -2.64 -3.24 -2.38
N ARG A 53 -3.55 -4.15 -2.69
CA ARG A 53 -4.17 -5.06 -1.73
C ARG A 53 -4.15 -6.49 -2.27
N PRO A 54 -3.62 -7.48 -1.51
CA PRO A 54 -3.68 -8.89 -1.89
C PRO A 54 -5.12 -9.44 -1.84
N VAL A 55 -5.98 -8.84 -1.02
CA VAL A 55 -7.38 -9.19 -0.84
C VAL A 55 -8.25 -7.95 -1.09
N ASP A 56 -9.26 -8.06 -1.95
CA ASP A 56 -10.26 -7.01 -2.15
C ASP A 56 -11.20 -6.98 -0.94
N PRO A 57 -11.33 -5.84 -0.23
CA PRO A 57 -12.27 -5.71 0.88
C PRO A 57 -13.71 -6.11 0.52
N ALA A 58 -14.12 -5.99 -0.76
CA ALA A 58 -15.43 -6.41 -1.23
C ALA A 58 -15.62 -7.94 -1.27
N THR A 59 -14.53 -8.70 -1.37
CA THR A 59 -14.51 -10.18 -1.43
C THR A 59 -13.71 -10.81 -0.30
N ALA A 60 -13.36 -10.04 0.74
CA ALA A 60 -12.56 -10.51 1.87
C ALA A 60 -13.22 -11.67 2.66
N GLY A 61 -14.52 -11.92 2.47
CA GLY A 61 -15.22 -13.06 3.05
C GLY A 61 -14.95 -14.40 2.35
N ASP A 62 -14.39 -14.39 1.14
CA ASP A 62 -14.30 -15.59 0.29
C ASP A 62 -13.14 -16.52 0.67
N GLY A 63 -12.17 -16.02 1.45
CA GLY A 63 -11.04 -16.83 1.90
C GLY A 63 -9.94 -17.00 0.84
N THR A 64 -9.91 -16.15 -0.18
CA THR A 64 -8.99 -16.26 -1.32
C THR A 64 -8.31 -14.94 -1.66
N ASP A 65 -7.08 -15.01 -2.16
CA ASP A 65 -6.41 -13.84 -2.73
C ASP A 65 -7.26 -13.26 -3.87
N SER A 66 -7.45 -11.95 -3.82
CA SER A 66 -8.22 -11.16 -4.78
C SER A 66 -7.46 -9.85 -5.05
N PRO A 67 -6.30 -9.93 -5.73
CA PRO A 67 -5.41 -8.79 -5.89
C PRO A 67 -6.09 -7.65 -6.62
N ASN A 68 -5.99 -6.47 -6.02
CA ASN A 68 -6.57 -5.25 -6.54
C ASN A 68 -5.70 -4.06 -6.19
N LEU A 69 -5.82 -3.01 -6.99
CA LEU A 69 -5.18 -1.76 -6.68
C LEU A 69 -6.05 -0.58 -7.08
N ASN A 70 -5.75 0.58 -6.50
CA ASN A 70 -6.30 1.84 -6.94
C ASN A 70 -5.20 2.86 -7.19
N VAL A 71 -5.44 3.75 -8.14
CA VAL A 71 -4.66 4.97 -8.36
C VAL A 71 -5.60 6.16 -8.41
N ASN A 72 -5.35 7.15 -7.58
CA ASN A 72 -6.11 8.39 -7.52
C ASN A 72 -5.15 9.55 -7.80
N ILE A 73 -5.51 10.40 -8.76
CA ILE A 73 -4.78 11.63 -9.07
C ILE A 73 -5.73 12.80 -8.86
N THR A 74 -5.32 13.76 -8.04
CA THR A 74 -5.98 15.07 -7.94
C THR A 74 -5.06 16.12 -8.53
N THR A 75 -5.49 16.78 -9.60
CA THR A 75 -4.73 17.85 -10.24
C THR A 75 -4.66 19.10 -9.35
N PRO A 76 -3.75 20.04 -9.63
CA PRO A 76 -3.60 21.26 -8.83
C PRO A 76 -4.88 22.13 -8.79
N ASP A 77 -5.72 22.06 -9.82
CA ASP A 77 -7.02 22.74 -9.89
C ASP A 77 -8.17 21.95 -9.24
N GLY A 78 -7.89 20.75 -8.71
CA GLY A 78 -8.81 19.94 -7.92
C GLY A 78 -9.61 18.88 -8.69
N GLN A 79 -9.38 18.71 -9.99
CA GLN A 79 -9.99 17.62 -10.76
C GLN A 79 -9.48 16.26 -10.26
N LYS A 80 -10.39 15.29 -10.12
CA LYS A 80 -10.07 13.95 -9.60
C LYS A 80 -10.20 12.90 -10.69
N PHE A 81 -9.18 12.06 -10.78
CA PHE A 81 -9.13 10.86 -11.63
C PHE A 81 -8.89 9.66 -10.73
N VAL A 82 -9.68 8.60 -10.91
CA VAL A 82 -9.61 7.40 -10.09
C VAL A 82 -9.70 6.20 -11.02
N SER A 83 -8.77 5.27 -10.87
CA SER A 83 -8.86 3.94 -11.48
C SER A 83 -8.78 2.87 -10.38
N MET A 84 -9.62 1.86 -10.49
CA MET A 84 -9.64 0.69 -9.62
C MET A 84 -9.50 -0.54 -10.49
N LEU A 85 -8.49 -1.36 -10.22
CA LEU A 85 -8.12 -2.50 -11.03
C LEU A 85 -8.19 -3.76 -10.18
N ARG A 86 -8.68 -4.85 -10.78
CA ARG A 86 -8.49 -6.21 -10.26
C ARG A 86 -7.51 -6.91 -11.17
N VAL A 87 -6.59 -7.64 -10.57
CA VAL A 87 -5.56 -8.40 -11.28
C VAL A 87 -5.74 -9.88 -10.93
N PRO A 88 -5.62 -10.79 -11.91
CA PRO A 88 -5.67 -12.23 -11.63
C PRO A 88 -4.63 -12.64 -10.57
N ALA A 89 -5.01 -13.55 -9.68
CA ALA A 89 -4.12 -14.01 -8.62
C ALA A 89 -2.88 -14.72 -9.17
N GLU A 90 -3.03 -15.42 -10.30
CA GLU A 90 -1.94 -16.09 -11.01
C GLU A 90 -0.92 -15.12 -11.65
N GLU A 91 -1.30 -13.85 -11.83
CA GLU A 91 -0.42 -12.78 -12.32
C GLU A 91 0.11 -11.89 -11.19
N SER A 92 -0.08 -12.32 -9.94
CA SER A 92 0.21 -11.52 -8.76
C SER A 92 1.15 -12.22 -7.80
N SER A 93 2.08 -11.47 -7.20
CA SER A 93 2.95 -11.93 -6.13
C SER A 93 3.21 -10.83 -5.12
N VAL A 94 3.41 -11.23 -3.86
CA VAL A 94 3.86 -10.33 -2.78
C VAL A 94 4.96 -11.04 -2.00
N GLY A 95 6.13 -10.41 -1.90
CA GLY A 95 7.27 -10.91 -1.14
C GLY A 95 7.04 -10.86 0.38
N THR A 96 7.79 -11.68 1.13
CA THR A 96 7.71 -11.73 2.59
C THR A 96 8.89 -11.05 3.30
N ASP A 97 9.96 -10.73 2.55
CA ASP A 97 11.23 -10.28 3.13
C ASP A 97 11.42 -8.75 3.05
N GLN A 98 10.62 -8.07 2.22
CA GLN A 98 10.57 -6.62 2.01
C GLN A 98 9.32 -6.24 1.21
N CYS A 99 9.11 -4.95 0.94
CA CYS A 99 8.11 -4.52 -0.04
C CYS A 99 8.52 -5.01 -1.43
N ASP A 100 7.80 -5.99 -1.93
CA ASP A 100 7.95 -6.57 -3.27
C ASP A 100 6.57 -7.03 -3.76
N VAL A 101 5.76 -6.05 -4.15
CA VAL A 101 4.39 -6.25 -4.65
C VAL A 101 4.42 -6.18 -6.16
N GLN A 102 3.96 -7.23 -6.85
CA GLN A 102 3.82 -7.27 -8.30
C GLN A 102 2.43 -7.78 -8.66
N PHE A 103 1.59 -6.92 -9.23
CA PHE A 103 0.26 -7.27 -9.74
C PHE A 103 0.21 -7.00 -11.25
N GLY A 104 0.41 -8.04 -12.08
CA GLY A 104 0.43 -7.90 -13.53
C GLY A 104 1.56 -6.94 -13.95
N PRO A 105 1.29 -5.83 -14.68
CA PRO A 105 2.30 -4.83 -15.01
C PRO A 105 2.53 -3.78 -13.90
N HIS A 106 1.78 -3.81 -12.80
CA HIS A 106 1.85 -2.81 -11.74
C HIS A 106 2.69 -3.32 -10.56
N TYR A 107 3.47 -2.46 -9.93
CA TYR A 107 4.32 -2.89 -8.81
C TYR A 107 4.56 -1.79 -7.78
N ALA A 108 4.94 -2.24 -6.59
CA ALA A 108 5.57 -1.43 -5.55
C ALA A 108 6.72 -2.24 -4.96
N THR A 109 7.95 -1.71 -5.02
CA THR A 109 9.13 -2.35 -4.44
C THR A 109 9.85 -1.35 -3.53
N GLY A 110 10.50 -1.84 -2.47
CA GLY A 110 11.29 -0.96 -1.61
C GLY A 110 11.97 -1.64 -0.43
N ASP A 111 12.83 -0.87 0.24
CA ASP A 111 13.77 -1.34 1.26
C ASP A 111 13.72 -0.53 2.57
N LEU A 112 12.57 0.09 2.87
CA LEU A 112 12.36 1.09 3.94
C LEU A 112 13.11 2.42 3.75
N LYS A 113 13.90 2.57 2.68
CA LYS A 113 14.62 3.81 2.36
C LYS A 113 14.23 4.38 0.99
N ASN A 114 14.11 3.53 -0.01
CA ASN A 114 13.74 3.88 -1.38
C ASN A 114 12.59 2.99 -1.81
N TYR A 115 11.62 3.58 -2.50
CA TYR A 115 10.53 2.83 -3.13
C TYR A 115 10.33 3.27 -4.56
N ASP A 116 10.03 2.31 -5.41
CA ASP A 116 9.53 2.53 -6.76
C ASP A 116 8.10 2.00 -6.84
N VAL A 117 7.19 2.86 -7.32
CA VAL A 117 5.75 2.57 -7.44
C VAL A 117 5.31 2.86 -8.86
N HIS A 118 4.91 1.81 -9.57
CA HIS A 118 4.45 1.89 -10.95
C HIS A 118 3.03 1.35 -11.10
N VAL A 119 2.18 2.14 -11.74
CA VAL A 119 0.86 1.73 -12.20
C VAL A 119 0.76 2.11 -13.67
N GLU A 120 0.89 1.11 -14.55
CA GLU A 120 0.65 1.28 -15.98
C GLU A 120 -0.69 2.01 -16.25
N PRO A 121 -0.72 3.02 -17.14
CA PRO A 121 -1.94 3.78 -17.39
C PRO A 121 -3.10 2.90 -17.87
N VAL A 122 -4.18 2.85 -17.10
CA VAL A 122 -5.45 2.24 -17.49
C VAL A 122 -6.50 3.33 -17.63
N GLU A 123 -7.13 3.39 -18.81
CA GLU A 123 -8.06 4.47 -19.18
C GLU A 123 -7.49 5.88 -19.01
N GLY A 124 -6.17 6.03 -19.15
CA GLY A 124 -5.47 7.30 -19.04
C GLY A 124 -5.07 7.69 -17.61
N VAL A 125 -5.26 6.81 -16.62
CA VAL A 125 -4.85 7.03 -15.23
C VAL A 125 -3.75 6.04 -14.83
N GLY A 126 -2.58 6.56 -14.46
CA GLY A 126 -1.43 5.76 -14.05
C GLY A 126 -0.35 6.63 -13.39
N VAL A 127 0.65 6.01 -12.77
CA VAL A 127 1.75 6.71 -12.11
C VAL A 127 3.06 5.95 -12.26
N ASP A 128 4.17 6.68 -12.23
CA ASP A 128 5.53 6.17 -12.10
C ASP A 128 6.23 7.09 -11.09
N LEU A 129 6.40 6.60 -9.86
CA LEU A 129 6.81 7.39 -8.70
C LEU A 129 7.98 6.74 -7.99
N HIS A 130 8.90 7.59 -7.55
CA HIS A 130 9.99 7.23 -6.66
C HIS A 130 9.84 7.97 -5.34
N TYR A 131 9.97 7.23 -4.23
CA TYR A 131 9.93 7.77 -2.86
C TYR A 131 11.29 7.54 -2.19
N GLU A 132 11.92 8.63 -1.74
CA GLU A 132 13.11 8.59 -0.88
C GLU A 132 12.70 8.94 0.55
N ALA A 133 12.80 8.01 1.49
CA ALA A 133 12.52 8.25 2.90
C ALA A 133 13.50 9.28 3.47
N LEU A 134 12.99 10.34 4.10
CA LEU A 134 13.79 11.38 4.76
C LEU A 134 13.89 11.17 6.28
N VAL A 135 13.15 10.21 6.80
CA VAL A 135 13.11 9.80 8.20
C VAL A 135 13.03 8.28 8.25
N ASP A 136 13.40 7.70 9.39
CA ASP A 136 13.27 6.26 9.60
C ASP A 136 11.78 5.84 9.63
N PRO A 137 11.45 4.62 9.17
CA PRO A 137 10.13 4.03 9.39
C PRO A 137 9.80 3.97 10.87
N TYR A 138 8.52 4.13 11.22
CA TYR A 138 8.09 4.07 12.61
C TYR A 138 6.85 3.21 12.80
N ARG A 139 6.75 2.68 14.02
CA ARG A 139 5.54 2.05 14.55
C ARG A 139 4.86 2.99 15.54
N ALA A 140 3.64 3.41 15.26
CA ALA A 140 2.85 4.24 16.15
C ALA A 140 2.68 3.56 17.52
N GLY A 141 3.04 4.27 18.59
CA GLY A 141 2.97 3.73 19.95
C GLY A 141 3.88 2.53 20.22
N GLY A 142 4.89 2.24 19.38
CA GLY A 142 5.93 1.23 19.64
C GLY A 142 5.76 -0.06 18.83
N THR A 143 4.60 -0.71 18.91
CA THR A 143 4.30 -1.93 18.12
C THR A 143 3.38 -1.69 16.95
N SER A 144 2.68 -0.56 16.91
CA SER A 144 1.52 -0.28 16.03
C SER A 144 0.34 -1.23 16.15
N HIS A 145 0.43 -2.26 16.99
CA HIS A 145 -0.65 -3.21 17.15
C HIS A 145 -1.65 -2.66 18.17
N MET A 146 -2.91 -2.63 17.77
CA MET A 146 -4.06 -2.29 18.60
C MET A 146 -5.04 -3.45 18.56
N ALA A 147 -5.39 -4.00 19.72
CA ALA A 147 -6.42 -5.00 19.84
C ALA A 147 -7.78 -4.29 19.94
N LEU A 148 -8.79 -4.90 19.33
CA LEU A 148 -10.11 -4.32 19.13
C LEU A 148 -11.17 -5.40 19.44
N GLY A 149 -12.36 -4.97 19.86
CA GLY A 149 -13.42 -5.85 20.34
C GLY A 149 -13.40 -6.03 21.87
N ASP A 150 -14.47 -6.58 22.43
CA ASP A 150 -14.61 -6.73 23.89
C ASP A 150 -13.62 -7.75 24.47
N ASN A 151 -13.11 -8.66 23.62
CA ASN A 151 -12.21 -9.74 23.99
C ASN A 151 -10.95 -9.80 23.11
N ASP A 152 -10.50 -8.67 22.56
CA ASP A 152 -9.33 -8.59 21.67
C ASP A 152 -9.44 -9.50 20.43
N GLU A 153 -10.66 -9.67 19.90
CA GLU A 153 -10.97 -10.57 18.78
C GLU A 153 -10.54 -10.04 17.41
N TYR A 154 -10.24 -8.74 17.32
CA TYR A 154 -9.73 -8.07 16.13
C TYR A 154 -8.44 -7.33 16.45
N TYR A 155 -7.69 -6.98 15.41
CA TYR A 155 -6.52 -6.12 15.56
C TYR A 155 -6.37 -5.16 14.38
N TYR A 156 -5.71 -4.04 14.64
CA TYR A 156 -5.22 -3.10 13.63
C TYR A 156 -3.72 -2.95 13.80
N THR A 157 -3.01 -2.86 12.68
CA THR A 157 -1.57 -2.59 12.65
C THR A 157 -1.25 -1.69 11.47
N ASP A 158 -0.32 -0.75 11.66
CA ASP A 158 0.12 0.21 10.66
C ASP A 158 1.59 0.56 10.87
N GLN A 159 2.41 0.36 9.85
CA GLN A 159 3.79 0.84 9.83
C GLN A 159 3.89 1.86 8.71
N SER A 160 4.54 3.00 8.99
CA SER A 160 4.62 4.07 8.01
C SER A 160 5.97 4.77 7.99
N ILE A 161 6.28 5.35 6.84
CA ILE A 161 7.39 6.30 6.64
C ILE A 161 6.74 7.65 6.37
N PRO A 162 6.59 8.51 7.40
CA PRO A 162 5.70 9.66 7.33
C PRO A 162 6.28 10.84 6.53
N ARG A 163 7.55 10.75 6.14
CA ARG A 163 8.22 11.82 5.38
C ARG A 163 9.13 11.24 4.32
N CYS A 164 8.68 11.34 3.08
CA CYS A 164 9.48 11.05 1.89
C CYS A 164 9.64 12.30 1.02
N ARG A 165 10.70 12.33 0.21
CA ARG A 165 10.74 13.10 -1.03
C ARG A 165 10.11 12.24 -2.12
N VAL A 166 9.21 12.81 -2.90
CA VAL A 166 8.53 12.10 -3.99
C VAL A 166 8.90 12.75 -5.32
N THR A 167 9.29 11.94 -6.29
CA THR A 167 9.61 12.35 -7.66
C THR A 167 8.93 11.41 -8.64
N GLY A 168 8.79 11.82 -9.90
CA GLY A 168 8.14 11.02 -10.93
C GLY A 168 6.96 11.74 -11.58
N SER A 169 6.03 10.99 -12.15
CA SER A 169 4.90 11.56 -12.90
C SER A 169 3.61 10.75 -12.72
N GLY A 170 2.48 11.43 -12.89
CA GLY A 170 1.17 10.80 -13.03
C GLY A 170 0.60 11.08 -14.42
N ALA A 171 0.09 10.06 -15.07
CA ALA A 171 -0.77 10.20 -16.24
C ALA A 171 -2.21 10.36 -15.74
N ALA A 172 -2.86 11.47 -16.10
CA ALA A 172 -4.26 11.72 -15.78
C ALA A 172 -4.93 12.38 -16.98
N SER A 173 -5.66 11.58 -17.77
CA SER A 173 -6.48 12.08 -18.87
C SER A 173 -7.91 11.56 -18.76
N THR A 174 -8.87 12.35 -19.22
CA THR A 174 -10.23 11.85 -19.42
C THR A 174 -10.18 10.82 -20.55
N PRO A 175 -10.77 9.62 -20.38
CA PRO A 175 -10.83 8.67 -21.49
C PRO A 175 -11.49 9.35 -22.69
N PRO A 176 -11.00 9.11 -23.92
CA PRO A 176 -11.66 9.60 -25.10
C PRO A 176 -13.11 9.10 -25.08
N THR A 177 -14.07 10.02 -25.22
CA THR A 177 -15.46 9.63 -25.44
C THR A 177 -15.52 8.86 -26.75
N THR A 178 -15.56 7.54 -26.69
CA THR A 178 -15.83 6.73 -27.88
C THR A 178 -17.28 7.00 -28.28
N PRO A 179 -17.56 7.63 -29.44
CA PRO A 179 -18.91 7.63 -29.96
C PRO A 179 -19.21 6.21 -30.42
N TRP A 180 -20.29 5.64 -29.89
CA TRP A 180 -20.90 4.42 -30.43
C TRP A 180 -21.35 4.64 -31.88
#